data_AF-W4RYZ3-F1
#
_entry.id   AF-W4RYZ3-F1
#
_cell.length_a   1.000
_cell.length_b   1.000
_cell.length_c   1.000
_cell.angle_alpha   90.00
_cell.angle_beta   90.00
_cell.angle_gamma   90.00
#
_symmetry.space_group_name_H-M   'P 1'
#
loop_
_entity.id
_entity.type
_entity.pdbx_description
1 polymer ?
#
loop_
_entity_poly.entity_id
_entity_poly.type
_entity_poly.pdbx_seq_one_letter_code
_entity_poly.pdbx_strand_id
1 'polypeptide(L)'
;MIEDLQPGEVVIAEKIDRISRLPLVEAERLVASIRAKGARLAVPGIVDFSEVAAEEKGVAKVVLESMQDMLLRIALQIARDDYEDRRERQRQGIELAKARDKYRGRPADAAVHARIVALRGRGETIANTARLAGASVTTVKRV
;
A
#
# COMPACT_ATOMS: atom_id res chain seq x y z
N MET A 1 1.75 7.39 -15.37
CA MET A 1 3.07 7.62 -14.75
C MET A 1 4.17 6.84 -15.46
N ILE A 2 4.21 5.49 -15.44
CA ILE A 2 5.24 4.71 -16.20
C ILE A 2 5.09 4.91 -17.71
N GLU A 3 3.86 5.03 -18.19
CA GLU A 3 3.59 5.25 -19.61
C GLU A 3 4.15 6.58 -20.11
N ASP A 4 4.18 7.59 -19.25
CA ASP A 4 4.58 8.97 -19.55
C ASP A 4 6.11 9.18 -19.51
N LEU A 5 6.84 8.22 -18.94
CA LEU A 5 8.29 8.31 -18.74
C LEU A 5 9.05 8.44 -20.05
N GLN A 6 9.95 9.42 -20.09
CA GLN A 6 10.83 9.69 -21.23
C GLN A 6 12.25 9.13 -20.99
N PRO A 7 12.99 8.82 -22.08
CA PRO A 7 14.38 8.43 -21.97
C PRO A 7 15.22 9.50 -21.25
N GLY A 8 16.04 9.08 -20.29
CA GLY A 8 16.90 9.97 -19.49
C GLY A 8 16.23 10.57 -18.25
N GLU A 9 14.93 10.37 -18.05
CA GLU A 9 14.26 10.78 -16.81
C GLU A 9 14.68 9.88 -15.63
N VAL A 10 14.59 10.45 -14.43
CA VAL A 10 14.95 9.77 -13.19
C VAL A 10 13.72 9.64 -12.29
N VAL A 11 13.35 8.40 -11.98
CA VAL A 11 12.34 8.08 -10.97
C VAL A 11 13.03 8.10 -9.61
N ILE A 12 12.67 9.07 -8.78
CA ILE A 12 13.22 9.20 -7.42
C ILE A 12 12.24 8.58 -6.43
N ALA A 13 12.72 7.70 -5.58
CA ALA A 13 11.97 7.17 -4.45
C ALA A 13 12.71 7.44 -3.14
N GLU A 14 11.98 7.78 -2.07
CA GLU A 14 12.55 8.01 -0.75
C GLU A 14 13.26 6.75 -0.20
N LYS A 15 12.66 5.57 -0.44
CA LYS A 15 13.15 4.26 -0.01
C LYS A 15 12.66 3.18 -0.96
N ILE A 16 13.28 2.00 -0.91
CA ILE A 16 12.89 0.87 -1.76
C ILE A 16 11.47 0.37 -1.47
N ASP A 17 11.04 0.38 -0.20
CA ASP A 17 9.67 0.00 0.18
C ASP A 17 8.60 1.02 -0.28
N ARG A 18 9.01 2.17 -0.83
CA ARG A 18 8.12 3.15 -1.49
C ARG A 18 7.93 2.89 -2.98
N ILE A 19 8.80 2.10 -3.61
CA ILE A 19 8.68 1.75 -5.03
C ILE A 19 7.58 0.70 -5.21
N SER A 20 7.61 -0.32 -4.38
CA SER A 20 6.69 -1.44 -4.52
C SER A 20 6.47 -2.15 -3.20
N ARG A 21 5.23 -2.55 -2.96
CA ARG A 21 4.88 -3.56 -1.94
C ARG A 21 4.63 -4.93 -2.57
N LEU A 22 4.90 -5.08 -3.86
CA LEU A 22 4.66 -6.29 -4.61
C LEU A 22 5.68 -7.38 -4.22
N PRO A 23 5.34 -8.65 -4.44
CA PRO A 23 6.30 -9.74 -4.53
C PRO A 23 7.53 -9.38 -5.38
N LEU A 24 8.69 -9.98 -5.05
CA LEU A 24 9.97 -9.70 -5.70
C LEU A 24 9.87 -9.73 -7.23
N VAL A 25 9.30 -10.80 -7.80
CA VAL A 25 9.16 -10.98 -9.26
C VAL A 25 8.42 -9.83 -9.93
N GLU A 26 7.40 -9.28 -9.26
CA GLU A 26 6.60 -8.19 -9.79
C GLU A 26 7.29 -6.84 -9.60
N ALA A 27 8.04 -6.66 -8.52
CA ALA A 27 8.87 -5.49 -8.31
C ALA A 27 10.03 -5.43 -9.32
N GLU A 28 10.63 -6.58 -9.65
CA GLU A 28 11.62 -6.68 -10.73
C GLU A 28 11.02 -6.27 -12.08
N ARG A 29 9.81 -6.73 -12.40
CA ARG A 29 9.08 -6.33 -13.62
C ARG A 29 8.83 -4.83 -13.65
N LEU A 30 8.47 -4.23 -12.51
CA LEU A 30 8.31 -2.78 -12.40
C LEU A 30 9.63 -2.07 -12.73
N VAL A 31 10.75 -2.47 -12.14
CA VAL A 31 12.03 -1.83 -12.45
C VAL A 31 12.45 -2.06 -13.90
N ALA A 32 12.22 -3.27 -14.44
CA ALA A 32 12.46 -3.56 -15.85
C ALA A 32 11.63 -2.65 -16.77
N SER A 33 10.37 -2.37 -16.43
CA SER A 33 9.52 -1.47 -17.21
C SER A 33 10.02 -0.02 -17.22
N ILE A 34 10.57 0.47 -16.09
CA ILE A 34 11.18 1.80 -15.99
C ILE A 34 12.44 1.86 -16.87
N ARG A 35 13.31 0.85 -16.77
CA ARG A 35 14.52 0.76 -17.60
C ARG A 35 14.23 0.62 -19.09
N ALA A 36 13.18 -0.11 -19.45
CA ALA A 36 12.75 -0.27 -20.84
C ALA A 36 12.31 1.06 -21.50
N LYS A 37 11.85 2.04 -20.69
CA LYS A 37 11.57 3.41 -21.14
C LYS A 37 12.83 4.26 -21.29
N GLY A 38 14.01 3.73 -20.96
CA GLY A 38 15.28 4.48 -20.93
C GLY A 38 15.42 5.39 -19.71
N ALA A 39 14.57 5.20 -18.70
CA ALA A 39 14.61 5.97 -17.46
C ALA A 39 15.43 5.26 -16.39
N ARG A 40 15.92 6.04 -15.43
CA ARG A 40 16.74 5.56 -14.30
C ARG A 40 15.94 5.57 -13.02
N LEU A 41 16.35 4.73 -12.08
CA LEU A 41 15.77 4.67 -10.73
C LEU A 41 16.82 5.15 -9.74
N ALA A 42 16.50 6.20 -8.98
CA ALA A 42 17.37 6.73 -7.93
C ALA A 42 16.72 6.53 -6.56
N VAL A 43 17.43 5.84 -5.68
CA VAL A 43 16.96 5.55 -4.32
C VAL A 43 18.10 5.76 -3.33
N PRO A 44 17.90 6.56 -2.27
CA PRO A 44 18.89 6.71 -1.22
C PRO A 44 19.34 5.36 -0.65
N GLY A 45 20.66 5.15 -0.57
CA GLY A 45 21.27 3.95 0.00
C GLY A 45 21.54 2.82 -0.98
N ILE A 46 21.11 2.91 -2.24
CA ILE A 46 21.59 2.03 -3.32
C ILE A 46 22.66 2.77 -4.11
N VAL A 47 23.83 2.14 -4.26
CA VAL A 47 24.88 2.65 -5.12
C VAL A 47 24.43 2.50 -6.57
N ASP A 48 24.54 3.58 -7.35
CA ASP A 48 24.29 3.56 -8.79
C ASP A 48 25.62 3.44 -9.54
N PHE A 49 25.88 2.26 -10.11
CA PHE A 49 27.05 1.98 -10.93
C PHE A 49 26.84 2.33 -12.41
N SER A 50 25.67 2.85 -12.81
CA SER A 50 25.33 3.08 -14.22
C SER A 50 26.30 4.02 -14.93
N GLU A 51 26.82 5.04 -14.25
CA GLU A 51 27.78 6.00 -14.81
C GLU A 51 29.16 5.37 -14.97
N VAL A 52 29.64 4.66 -13.94
CA VAL A 52 30.93 3.96 -13.96
C VAL A 52 30.94 2.85 -15.02
N ALA A 53 29.85 2.08 -15.11
CA ALA A 53 29.72 1.02 -16.12
C ALA A 53 29.66 1.55 -17.56
N ALA A 54 29.20 2.79 -17.76
CA ALA A 54 29.14 3.40 -19.09
C ALA A 54 30.53 3.78 -19.63
N GLU A 55 31.48 4.08 -18.76
CA GLU A 55 32.86 4.42 -19.12
C GLU A 55 33.73 3.17 -19.38
N GLU A 56 33.33 2.01 -18.83
CA GLU A 56 34.04 0.75 -18.93
C GLU A 56 33.72 -0.05 -20.20
N LYS A 57 34.65 -0.95 -20.57
CA LYS A 57 34.49 -1.84 -21.75
C LYS A 57 34.78 -3.30 -21.39
N GLY A 58 34.22 -4.21 -22.18
CA GLY A 58 34.47 -5.64 -22.05
C GLY A 58 33.97 -6.22 -20.73
N VAL A 59 34.81 -7.03 -20.07
CA VAL A 59 34.44 -7.78 -18.86
C VAL A 59 34.05 -6.86 -17.70
N ALA A 60 34.74 -5.73 -17.51
CA ALA A 60 34.49 -4.81 -16.40
C ALA A 60 33.06 -4.26 -16.43
N LYS A 61 32.57 -3.86 -17.61
CA LYS A 61 31.20 -3.39 -17.80
C LYS A 61 30.15 -4.46 -17.43
N VAL A 62 30.32 -5.68 -17.94
CA VAL A 62 29.38 -6.79 -17.67
C VAL A 62 29.30 -7.09 -16.17
N VAL A 63 30.45 -7.04 -15.50
CA VAL A 63 30.56 -7.29 -14.06
C VAL A 63 29.89 -6.18 -13.25
N LEU A 64 30.08 -4.90 -13.61
CA LEU A 64 29.41 -3.78 -12.95
C LEU A 64 27.89 -3.79 -13.13
N GLU A 65 27.40 -4.05 -14.35
CA GLU A 65 25.96 -4.18 -14.63
C GLU A 65 25.34 -5.34 -13.83
N SER A 66 26.03 -6.48 -13.74
CA SER A 66 25.58 -7.64 -12.96
C SER A 66 25.52 -7.35 -11.46
N MET A 67 26.50 -6.59 -10.94
CA MET A 67 26.51 -6.15 -9.54
C MET A 67 25.36 -5.19 -9.23
N GLN A 68 25.10 -4.22 -10.13
CA GLN A 68 23.97 -3.30 -10.00
C GLN A 68 22.64 -4.06 -9.88
N ASP A 69 22.43 -5.04 -10.75
CA ASP A 69 21.21 -5.84 -10.78
C ASP A 69 21.06 -6.71 -9.53
N MET A 70 22.16 -7.31 -9.06
CA MET A 70 22.17 -8.08 -7.82
C MET A 70 21.84 -7.22 -6.60
N LEU A 71 22.46 -6.04 -6.47
CA LEU A 71 22.22 -5.14 -5.34
C LEU A 71 20.79 -4.63 -5.32
N LEU A 72 20.24 -4.29 -6.49
CA LEU A 72 18.84 -3.89 -6.61
C LEU A 72 17.90 -5.02 -6.16
N ARG A 73 18.16 -6.26 -6.59
CA ARG A 73 17.36 -7.43 -6.19
C ARG A 73 17.39 -7.67 -4.69
N ILE A 74 18.58 -7.62 -4.09
CA ILE A 74 18.76 -7.77 -2.65
C ILE A 74 17.98 -6.68 -1.91
N ALA A 75 18.09 -5.42 -2.36
CA ALA A 75 17.39 -4.32 -1.73
C ALA A 75 15.85 -4.45 -1.85
N LEU A 76 15.35 -4.90 -3.01
CA LEU A 76 13.93 -5.20 -3.20
C LEU A 76 13.46 -6.32 -2.27
N GLN A 77 14.25 -7.38 -2.10
CA GLN A 77 13.93 -8.47 -1.20
C GLN A 77 13.89 -8.02 0.26
N ILE A 78 14.91 -7.27 0.72
CA ILE A 78 14.95 -6.72 2.08
C ILE A 78 13.71 -5.86 2.36
N ALA A 79 13.35 -4.98 1.42
CA ALA A 79 12.17 -4.13 1.56
C ALA A 79 10.87 -4.94 1.66
N ARG A 80 10.79 -6.09 0.96
CA ARG A 80 9.65 -7.00 1.03
C ARG A 80 9.57 -7.71 2.37
N ASP A 81 10.68 -8.25 2.85
CA ASP A 81 10.77 -8.94 4.15
C ASP A 81 10.34 -7.98 5.27
N ASP A 82 10.85 -6.74 5.23
CA ASP A 82 10.49 -5.68 6.16
C ASP A 82 8.97 -5.37 6.15
N TYR A 83 8.35 -5.39 4.96
CA TYR A 83 6.92 -5.18 4.81
C TYR A 83 6.10 -6.35 5.38
N GLU A 84 6.51 -7.59 5.12
CA GLU A 84 5.86 -8.79 5.64
C GLU A 84 5.97 -8.87 7.16
N ASP A 85 7.14 -8.60 7.72
CA ASP A 85 7.37 -8.56 9.16
C ASP A 85 6.49 -7.56 9.88
N ARG A 86 6.29 -6.37 9.30
CA ARG A 86 5.38 -5.35 9.87
C ARG A 86 3.94 -5.84 9.86
N ARG A 87 3.52 -6.52 8.78
CA ARG A 87 2.17 -7.08 8.66
C ARG A 87 1.93 -8.22 9.63
N GLU A 88 2.92 -9.08 9.81
CA GLU A 88 2.91 -10.17 10.76
C GLU A 88 2.76 -9.65 12.19
N ARG A 89 3.61 -8.70 12.60
CA ARG A 89 3.54 -8.05 13.91
C ARG A 89 2.21 -7.34 14.15
N GLN A 90 1.68 -6.68 13.12
CA GLN A 90 0.35 -6.07 13.19
C GLN A 90 -0.74 -7.13 13.42
N ARG A 91 -0.69 -8.26 12.69
CA ARG A 91 -1.67 -9.35 12.85
C ARG A 91 -1.64 -9.92 14.26
N GLN A 92 -0.45 -10.23 14.78
CA GLN A 92 -0.27 -10.72 16.15
C GLN A 92 -0.80 -9.71 17.18
N GLY A 93 -0.52 -8.42 16.99
CA GLY A 93 -1.06 -7.37 17.86
C GLY A 93 -2.60 -7.28 17.82
N ILE A 94 -3.20 -7.43 16.63
CA ILE A 94 -4.66 -7.49 16.46
C ILE A 94 -5.24 -8.70 17.18
N GLU A 95 -4.64 -9.88 17.03
CA GLU A 95 -5.10 -11.11 17.69
C GLU A 95 -5.07 -10.99 19.21
N LEU A 96 -3.98 -10.48 19.78
CA LEU A 96 -3.86 -10.21 21.22
C LEU A 96 -4.93 -9.23 21.72
N ALA A 97 -5.21 -8.18 20.94
CA ALA A 97 -6.21 -7.19 21.30
C ALA A 97 -7.66 -7.71 21.13
N LYS A 98 -7.91 -8.58 20.16
CA LYS A 98 -9.20 -9.31 20.03
C LYS A 98 -9.43 -10.24 21.21
N ALA A 99 -8.40 -10.99 21.64
CA ALA A 99 -8.48 -11.85 22.83
C ALA A 99 -8.78 -11.05 24.12
N ARG A 100 -8.38 -9.77 24.16
CA ARG A 100 -8.68 -8.82 25.26
C ARG A 100 -9.97 -8.01 25.05
N ASP A 101 -10.85 -8.43 24.13
CA ASP A 101 -12.13 -7.78 23.83
C ASP A 101 -12.03 -6.27 23.47
N LYS A 102 -10.91 -5.83 22.91
CA LYS A 102 -10.73 -4.42 22.50
C LYS A 102 -11.42 -4.09 21.18
N TYR A 103 -11.68 -5.08 20.34
CA TYR A 103 -12.31 -4.91 19.03
C TYR A 103 -13.82 -5.11 19.12
N ARG A 104 -14.56 -4.07 19.51
CA ARG A 104 -16.04 -4.10 19.63
C ARG A 104 -16.78 -3.60 18.38
N GLY A 105 -16.04 -3.38 17.28
CA GLY A 105 -16.58 -2.81 16.05
C GLY A 105 -16.92 -1.32 16.17
N ARG A 106 -17.71 -0.80 15.23
CA ARG A 106 -18.21 0.57 15.27
C ARG A 106 -19.32 0.65 16.33
N PRO A 107 -19.20 1.53 17.34
CA PRO A 107 -20.26 1.69 18.33
C PRO A 107 -21.54 2.19 17.67
N ALA A 108 -22.69 1.70 18.15
CA ALA A 108 -23.98 2.18 17.71
C ALA A 108 -24.20 3.64 18.10
N ASP A 109 -24.84 4.41 17.23
CA ASP A 109 -25.27 5.77 17.55
C ASP A 109 -26.58 5.68 18.36
N ALA A 110 -26.43 5.74 19.69
CA ALA A 110 -27.55 5.63 20.62
C ALA A 110 -28.60 6.72 20.41
N ALA A 111 -28.21 7.93 20.02
CA ALA A 111 -29.13 9.04 19.80
C ALA A 111 -29.96 8.86 18.52
N VAL A 112 -29.34 8.37 17.44
CA VAL A 112 -30.06 7.97 16.22
C VAL A 112 -31.02 6.81 16.52
N HIS A 113 -30.56 5.79 17.23
CA HIS A 113 -31.41 4.64 17.58
C HIS A 113 -32.63 5.07 18.42
N ALA A 114 -32.44 5.91 19.45
CA ALA A 114 -33.53 6.41 20.28
C ALA A 114 -34.56 7.23 19.46
N ARG A 115 -34.10 8.05 18.51
CA ARG A 115 -34.99 8.79 17.59
C ARG A 115 -35.79 7.85 16.69
N ILE A 116 -35.16 6.80 16.16
CA ILE A 116 -35.84 5.79 15.34
C ILE A 116 -36.95 5.11 16.15
N VAL A 117 -36.64 4.63 17.36
CA VAL A 117 -37.62 3.98 18.24
C VAL A 117 -38.80 4.91 18.55
N ALA A 118 -38.52 6.18 18.88
CA ALA A 118 -39.57 7.16 19.17
C ALA A 118 -40.47 7.44 17.96
N LEU A 119 -39.90 7.59 16.77
CA LEU A 119 -40.67 7.83 15.53
C LEU A 119 -41.50 6.61 15.13
N ARG A 120 -40.92 5.41 15.22
CA ARG A 120 -41.64 4.16 14.93
C ARG A 120 -42.77 3.89 15.93
N GLY A 121 -42.57 4.20 17.20
CA GLY A 121 -43.60 4.10 18.24
C GLY A 121 -44.79 5.02 18.02
N ARG A 122 -44.61 6.13 17.28
CA ARG A 122 -45.69 7.05 16.88
C ARG A 122 -46.43 6.63 15.60
N GLY A 123 -46.04 5.50 14.99
CA GLY A 123 -46.65 4.98 13.76
C GLY A 123 -46.06 5.54 12.46
N GLU A 124 -44.95 6.28 12.51
CA GLU A 124 -44.30 6.83 11.31
C GLU A 124 -43.83 5.72 10.36
N THR A 125 -43.92 5.93 9.04
CA THR A 125 -43.45 4.94 8.05
C THR A 125 -41.93 4.76 8.10
N ILE A 126 -41.43 3.62 7.62
CA ILE A 126 -39.99 3.32 7.63
C ILE A 126 -39.21 4.37 6.81
N ALA A 127 -39.73 4.75 5.64
CA ALA A 127 -39.10 5.75 4.77
C ALA A 127 -39.08 7.13 5.42
N ASN A 128 -40.18 7.56 6.05
CA ASN A 128 -40.23 8.85 6.72
C ASN A 128 -39.36 8.87 7.98
N THR A 129 -39.33 7.78 8.74
CA THR A 129 -38.44 7.62 9.90
C THR A 129 -36.97 7.73 9.52
N ALA A 130 -36.56 7.10 8.43
CA ALA A 130 -35.18 7.16 7.93
C ALA A 130 -34.77 8.61 7.62
N ARG A 131 -35.63 9.34 6.91
CA ARG A 131 -35.43 10.76 6.59
C ARG A 131 -35.35 11.63 7.85
N LEU A 132 -36.28 11.47 8.79
CA LEU A 132 -36.37 12.27 10.01
C LEU A 132 -35.27 11.96 11.03
N ALA A 133 -34.84 10.70 11.13
CA ALA A 133 -33.75 10.29 12.01
C ALA A 133 -32.35 10.52 11.41
N GLY A 134 -32.26 10.88 10.12
CA GLY A 134 -31.00 11.02 9.40
C GLY A 134 -30.26 9.69 9.22
N ALA A 135 -31.00 8.58 9.09
CA ALA A 135 -30.46 7.23 8.99
C ALA A 135 -30.90 6.55 7.69
N SER A 136 -30.21 5.49 7.27
CA SER A 136 -30.66 4.69 6.13
C SER A 136 -31.90 3.88 6.48
N VAL A 137 -32.73 3.57 5.48
CA VAL A 137 -33.88 2.64 5.64
C VAL A 137 -33.44 1.28 6.21
N THR A 138 -32.26 0.79 5.83
CA THR A 138 -31.67 -0.44 6.38
C THR A 138 -31.35 -0.32 7.86
N THR A 139 -30.87 0.85 8.31
CA THR A 139 -30.62 1.11 9.73
C THR A 139 -31.93 1.16 10.50
N VAL A 140 -32.97 1.79 9.97
CA VAL A 140 -34.30 1.83 10.60
C VAL A 140 -34.95 0.45 10.71
N LYS A 141 -34.74 -0.43 9.73
CA LYS A 141 -35.25 -1.82 9.80
C LYS A 141 -34.48 -2.70 10.78
N ARG A 142 -33.21 -2.37 11.04
CA ARG A 142 -32.31 -3.12 11.93
C ARG A 142 -32.50 -2.74 13.39
N VAL A 143 -32.81 -1.47 13.66
CA VAL A 143 -33.10 -0.91 14.99
C VAL A 143 -34.54 -1.19 15.37
#